data_AF-A0A8W8M069-F1
#
_entry.id   AF-A0A8W8M069-F1
#
_cell.length_a   1.000
_cell.length_b   1.000
_cell.length_c   1.000
_cell.angle_alpha   90.00
_cell.angle_beta   90.00
_cell.angle_gamma   90.00
#
_symmetry.space_group_name_H-M   'P 1'
#
loop_
_entity.id
_entity.type
_entity.pdbx_description
1 polymer ?
#
loop_
_entity_poly.entity_id
_entity_poly.type
_entity_poly.pdbx_seq_one_letter_code
_entity_poly.pdbx_strand_id
1 'polypeptide(L)'
;MSEEDWDMASARLKCNNTHGYHCVPNKQLTSLIEFCYPKGYRFPFESGNCLKLSANGTLNQVPCANTFDDDCPENHYFSDKIFNYPKCLMINRRLNSNALKLIMNAFI
;
A
#
# COMPACT_ATOMS: atom_id res chain seq x y z
N MET A 1 -0.45 0.44 11.63
CA MET A 1 0.95 0.01 11.52
C MET A 1 1.79 1.21 11.90
N SER A 2 2.58 1.07 12.96
CA SER A 2 3.54 2.06 13.43
C SER A 2 4.92 1.84 12.79
N GLU A 3 5.87 2.75 13.04
CA GLU A 3 7.28 2.54 12.66
C GLU A 3 7.89 1.34 13.40
N GLU A 4 7.53 1.13 14.66
CA GLU A 4 7.99 -0.03 15.44
C GLU A 4 7.49 -1.36 14.84
N ASP A 5 6.20 -1.42 14.45
CA ASP A 5 5.65 -2.61 13.76
C ASP A 5 6.37 -2.87 12.44
N TRP A 6 6.71 -1.80 11.71
CA TRP A 6 7.42 -1.86 10.44
C TRP A 6 8.83 -2.42 10.61
N ASP A 7 9.58 -1.92 11.59
CA ASP A 7 10.94 -2.37 11.88
C ASP A 7 10.95 -3.81 12.40
N MET A 8 9.98 -4.20 13.23
CA MET A 8 9.84 -5.57 13.70
C MET A 8 9.53 -6.54 12.54
N ALA A 9 8.65 -6.14 11.62
CA ALA A 9 8.34 -6.95 10.44
C ALA A 9 9.54 -7.07 9.49
N SER A 10 10.29 -5.98 9.29
CA SER A 10 11.55 -5.95 8.54
C SER A 10 12.58 -6.93 9.13
N ALA A 11 12.80 -6.86 10.44
CA ALA A 11 13.71 -7.75 11.15
C ALA A 11 13.29 -9.23 11.06
N ARG A 12 11.98 -9.51 11.20
CA ARG A 12 11.40 -10.86 11.05
C ARG A 12 11.70 -11.46 9.68
N LEU A 13 11.65 -10.66 8.60
CA LEU A 13 11.97 -11.09 7.23
C LEU A 13 13.47 -11.01 6.90
N LYS A 14 14.31 -10.53 7.82
CA LYS A 14 15.75 -10.31 7.62
C LYS A 14 16.06 -9.38 6.43
N CYS A 15 15.19 -8.40 6.20
CA CYS A 15 15.43 -7.33 5.24
C CYS A 15 16.58 -6.43 5.73
N ASN A 16 17.23 -5.72 4.81
CA ASN A 16 18.40 -4.90 5.12
C ASN A 16 18.55 -3.73 4.13
N ASN A 17 19.67 -3.01 4.20
CA ASN A 17 19.90 -1.81 3.38
C ASN A 17 20.06 -2.08 1.87
N THR A 18 20.31 -3.34 1.46
CA THR A 18 20.30 -3.72 0.04
C THR A 18 18.95 -4.30 -0.40
N HIS A 19 18.18 -4.83 0.55
CA HIS A 19 16.86 -5.41 0.33
C HIS A 19 15.84 -4.80 1.31
N GLY A 20 15.34 -3.60 1.02
CA GLY A 20 14.47 -2.87 1.94
C GLY A 20 13.13 -3.56 2.16
N TYR A 21 12.64 -3.57 3.40
CA TYR A 21 11.32 -4.10 3.71
C TYR A 21 10.23 -3.24 3.09
N HIS A 22 9.24 -3.90 2.49
CA HIS A 22 8.05 -3.28 1.94
C HIS A 22 6.83 -4.11 2.30
N CYS A 23 5.76 -3.44 2.73
CA CYS A 23 4.42 -3.99 2.86
C CYS A 23 3.47 -3.14 2.01
N VAL A 24 2.96 -3.71 0.91
CA VAL A 24 2.18 -2.95 -0.09
C VAL A 24 1.01 -3.76 -0.62
N PRO A 25 -0.06 -3.11 -1.12
CA PRO A 25 -1.13 -3.79 -1.83
C PRO A 25 -0.63 -4.59 -3.04
N ASN A 26 -1.22 -5.76 -3.26
CA ASN A 26 -1.01 -6.53 -4.47
C ASN A 26 -1.60 -5.81 -5.71
N LYS A 27 -1.34 -6.35 -6.91
CA LYS A 27 -1.79 -5.76 -8.17
C LYS A 27 -3.31 -5.50 -8.20
N GLN A 28 -4.09 -6.40 -7.57
CA GLN A 28 -5.55 -6.39 -7.52
C GLN A 28 -6.13 -5.60 -6.34
N LEU A 29 -5.29 -5.03 -5.47
CA LEU A 29 -5.70 -4.33 -4.24
C LEU A 29 -6.55 -5.17 -3.27
N THR A 30 -6.33 -6.50 -3.26
CA THR A 30 -7.10 -7.46 -2.46
C THR A 30 -6.35 -7.99 -1.24
N SER A 31 -5.01 -7.92 -1.25
CA SER A 31 -4.15 -8.33 -0.14
C SER A 31 -2.93 -7.43 -0.04
N LEU A 32 -2.32 -7.39 1.15
CA LEU A 32 -0.99 -6.80 1.35
C LEU A 32 0.06 -7.90 1.13
N ILE A 33 1.19 -7.53 0.56
CA ILE A 33 2.34 -8.40 0.35
C ILE A 33 3.53 -7.78 1.07
N GLU A 34 4.11 -8.57 1.98
CA GLU A 34 5.35 -8.25 2.66
C GLU A 34 6.53 -8.90 1.93
N PHE A 35 7.59 -8.13 1.64
CA PHE A 35 8.79 -8.65 0.98
C PHE A 35 10.01 -7.74 1.18
N CYS A 36 11.21 -8.31 1.03
CA CYS A 36 12.44 -7.53 0.92
C CYS A 36 12.71 -7.20 -0.56
N TYR A 37 12.72 -5.93 -0.94
CA TYR A 37 12.80 -5.52 -2.33
C TYR A 37 14.26 -5.43 -2.79
N PRO A 38 14.73 -6.27 -3.74
CA PRO A 38 16.15 -6.37 -4.10
C PRO A 38 16.73 -5.17 -4.85
N LYS A 39 15.90 -4.17 -5.16
CA LYS A 39 16.35 -2.98 -5.90
C LYS A 39 16.88 -1.87 -4.98
N GLY A 40 16.83 -2.05 -3.66
CA GLY A 40 17.36 -1.10 -2.68
C GLY A 40 16.48 -0.92 -1.45
N TYR A 41 16.96 -0.10 -0.51
CA TYR A 41 16.28 0.16 0.77
C TYR A 41 14.97 0.93 0.62
N ARG A 42 14.95 1.99 -0.20
CA ARG A 42 13.81 2.89 -0.37
C ARG A 42 13.78 3.57 -1.73
N PHE A 43 12.59 3.96 -2.18
CA PHE A 43 12.37 4.65 -3.46
C PHE A 43 11.52 5.90 -3.26
N PRO A 44 11.75 6.98 -4.04
CA PRO A 44 10.93 8.18 -3.97
C PRO A 44 9.57 7.98 -4.67
N PHE A 45 8.52 8.54 -4.07
CA PHE A 45 7.15 8.54 -4.57
C PHE A 45 6.58 9.96 -4.58
N GLU A 46 5.76 10.23 -5.60
CA GLU A 46 5.19 11.55 -5.83
C GLU A 46 4.01 11.81 -4.89
N SER A 47 3.78 13.08 -4.58
CA SER A 47 2.57 13.53 -3.90
C SER A 47 1.32 13.07 -4.66
N GLY A 48 0.29 12.70 -3.92
CA GLY A 48 -1.00 12.24 -4.44
C GLY A 48 -1.01 10.77 -4.86
N ASN A 49 0.11 10.04 -4.74
CA ASN A 49 0.22 8.66 -5.19
C ASN A 49 0.50 7.67 -4.05
N CYS A 50 -0.14 6.51 -4.12
CA CYS A 50 0.11 5.35 -3.26
C CYS A 50 0.96 4.30 -3.98
N LEU A 51 1.67 3.49 -3.20
CA LEU A 51 2.48 2.38 -3.67
C LEU A 51 1.63 1.12 -3.84
N LYS A 52 1.87 0.35 -4.91
CA LYS A 52 1.41 -1.04 -5.01
C LYS A 52 2.39 -1.93 -5.75
N LEU A 53 2.24 -3.24 -5.60
CA LEU A 53 2.95 -4.21 -6.41
C LEU A 53 2.35 -4.29 -7.83
N SER A 54 3.22 -4.28 -8.84
CA SER A 54 2.89 -4.69 -10.21
C SER A 54 3.16 -6.18 -10.42
N ALA A 55 2.91 -6.71 -11.63
CA ALA A 55 2.91 -8.15 -11.89
C ALA A 55 4.27 -8.87 -11.67
N ASN A 56 5.39 -8.15 -11.57
CA ASN A 56 6.74 -8.75 -11.55
C ASN A 56 7.62 -8.18 -10.43
N GLY A 57 7.11 -8.13 -9.20
CA GLY A 57 7.86 -7.65 -8.03
C GLY A 57 8.32 -6.19 -8.13
N THR A 58 7.80 -5.43 -9.10
CA THR A 58 8.14 -4.02 -9.30
C THR A 58 7.10 -3.17 -8.62
N LEU A 59 7.55 -2.20 -7.83
CA LEU A 59 6.69 -1.18 -7.23
C LEU A 59 6.18 -0.21 -8.29
N ASN A 60 4.88 0.09 -8.25
CA ASN A 60 4.24 1.07 -9.11
C ASN A 60 3.47 2.10 -8.28
N GLN A 61 3.28 3.29 -8.86
CA GLN A 61 2.47 4.36 -8.30
C GLN A 61 1.03 4.27 -8.81
N VAL A 62 0.06 4.58 -7.96
CA VAL A 62 -1.34 4.76 -8.37
C VAL A 62 -1.93 6.00 -7.71
N PRO A 63 -2.78 6.77 -8.42
CA PRO A 63 -3.44 7.93 -7.84
C PRO A 63 -4.24 7.55 -6.60
N CYS A 64 -3.99 8.23 -5.50
CA CYS A 64 -4.62 7.93 -4.21
C CYS A 64 -6.13 8.26 -4.23
N ALA A 65 -6.52 9.47 -4.64
CA ALA A 65 -7.90 9.98 -4.53
C ALA A 65 -8.98 9.13 -5.23
N ASN A 66 -8.61 8.29 -6.21
CA ASN A 66 -9.53 7.41 -6.93
C ASN A 66 -9.35 5.92 -6.61
N THR A 67 -8.27 5.57 -5.91
CA THR A 67 -7.90 4.18 -5.60
C THR A 67 -8.11 3.87 -4.11
N PHE A 68 -7.92 4.86 -3.25
CA PHE A 68 -8.01 4.82 -1.79
C PHE A 68 -8.92 5.97 -1.29
N ASP A 69 -9.41 5.88 -0.06
CA ASP A 69 -10.20 6.96 0.57
C ASP A 69 -9.31 8.17 0.94
N ASP A 70 -9.91 9.26 1.46
CA ASP A 70 -9.27 10.51 1.91
C ASP A 70 -8.01 10.30 2.75
N ASP A 71 -7.15 11.34 2.87
CA ASP A 71 -5.83 11.36 3.55
C ASP A 71 -4.68 10.79 2.70
N CYS A 72 -4.57 11.32 1.48
CA CYS A 72 -3.53 10.98 0.52
C CYS A 72 -2.20 11.71 0.82
N PRO A 73 -1.05 11.16 0.43
CA PRO A 73 0.24 11.83 0.60
C PRO A 73 0.25 13.21 -0.07
N GLU A 74 0.32 14.29 0.70
CA GLU A 74 0.39 15.65 0.14
C GLU A 74 1.80 16.01 -0.35
N ASN A 75 2.81 15.34 0.21
CA ASN A 75 4.21 15.56 -0.09
C ASN A 75 4.87 14.31 -0.68
N HIS A 76 6.02 14.50 -1.31
CA HIS A 76 6.88 13.38 -1.68
C HIS A 76 7.26 12.58 -0.44
N TYR A 77 7.40 11.26 -0.60
CA TYR A 77 7.81 10.37 0.48
C TYR A 77 8.65 9.21 -0.05
N PHE A 78 9.33 8.52 0.84
CA PHE A 78 10.06 7.30 0.52
C PHE A 78 9.21 6.06 0.84
N SER A 79 9.37 4.98 0.08
CA SER A 79 8.57 3.75 0.26
C SER A 79 8.66 3.14 1.66
N ASP A 80 9.79 3.30 2.36
CA ASP A 80 9.96 2.83 3.74
C ASP A 80 9.11 3.62 4.74
N LYS A 81 8.48 4.72 4.31
CA LYS A 81 7.60 5.57 5.12
C LYS A 81 6.12 5.46 4.72
N ILE A 82 5.73 4.45 3.94
CA ILE A 82 4.32 4.25 3.56
C ILE A 82 3.40 4.00 4.76
N PHE A 83 3.91 3.52 5.89
CA PHE A 83 3.13 3.35 7.12
C PHE A 83 2.55 4.68 7.65
N ASN A 84 3.13 5.83 7.28
CA ASN A 84 2.57 7.15 7.58
C ASN A 84 1.28 7.45 6.81
N TYR A 85 0.98 6.66 5.77
CA TYR A 85 -0.19 6.79 4.91
C TYR A 85 -1.02 5.50 4.98
N PRO A 86 -1.65 5.20 6.13
CA PRO A 86 -2.37 3.94 6.34
C PRO A 86 -3.44 3.69 5.29
N LYS A 87 -4.01 4.74 4.69
CA LYS A 87 -4.97 4.66 3.58
C LYS A 87 -4.42 3.99 2.34
N CYS A 88 -3.15 4.21 2.00
CA CYS A 88 -2.47 3.49 0.92
C CYS A 88 -2.32 1.98 1.19
N LEU A 89 -2.53 1.54 2.43
CA LEU A 89 -2.45 0.15 2.86
C LEU A 89 -3.83 -0.45 3.17
N MET A 90 -4.89 0.37 3.14
CA MET A 90 -6.27 -0.07 3.31
C MET A 90 -6.76 -0.75 2.03
N ILE A 91 -6.44 -2.04 1.90
CA ILE A 91 -7.10 -2.94 0.97
C ILE A 91 -8.56 -3.14 1.40
N ASN A 92 -9.51 -2.93 0.49
CA ASN A 92 -10.98 -3.04 0.66
C ASN A 92 -11.73 -2.01 1.53
N ARG A 93 -12.37 -1.03 0.86
CA ARG A 93 -13.78 -0.63 1.13
C ARG A 93 -14.63 -0.30 -0.12
N ARG A 94 -14.03 0.02 -1.29
CA ARG A 94 -14.80 0.48 -2.47
C ARG A 94 -15.14 -0.54 -3.56
N LEU A 95 -14.53 -1.72 -3.61
CA LEU A 95 -15.05 -2.80 -4.48
C LEU A 95 -16.37 -3.41 -3.94
N ASN A 96 -16.69 -3.18 -2.66
CA ASN A 96 -17.96 -3.56 -2.07
C ASN A 96 -18.97 -2.42 -1.93
N SER A 97 -18.63 -1.15 -2.18
CA SER A 97 -19.62 -0.07 -1.99
C SER A 97 -20.63 0.06 -3.14
N ASN A 98 -20.33 -0.47 -4.35
CA ASN A 98 -21.32 -0.57 -5.42
C ASN A 98 -22.00 -1.95 -5.49
N ALA A 99 -21.35 -3.01 -5.00
CA ALA A 99 -21.99 -4.33 -4.86
C ALA A 99 -22.97 -4.38 -3.67
N LEU A 100 -22.64 -3.74 -2.54
CA LEU A 100 -23.52 -3.70 -1.37
C LEU A 100 -24.71 -2.73 -1.55
N LYS A 101 -24.55 -1.65 -2.33
CA LYS A 101 -25.67 -0.76 -2.69
C LYS A 101 -26.69 -1.43 -3.61
N LEU A 102 -26.25 -2.37 -4.45
CA LEU A 102 -27.15 -3.17 -5.29
C LEU A 102 -27.89 -4.26 -4.49
N ILE A 103 -27.26 -4.85 -3.46
CA ILE A 103 -27.90 -5.89 -2.65
C ILE A 103 -28.88 -5.28 -1.63
N MET A 104 -28.59 -4.10 -1.06
CA MET A 104 -29.48 -3.43 -0.12
C MET A 104 -30.74 -2.82 -0.76
N ASN A 105 -30.73 -2.54 -2.07
CA ASN A 105 -31.91 -2.05 -2.81
C ASN A 105 -32.75 -3.18 -3.43
N ALA A 106 -32.40 -4.45 -3.21
CA ALA A 106 -33.17 -5.60 -3.68
C ALA A 106 -34.07 -6.23 -2.59
N PHE A 107 -34.14 -5.62 -1.40
CA PHE A 107 -34.91 -6.12 -0.24
C PHE A 107 -35.76 -5.02 0.43
N ILE A 108 -36.28 -4.07 -0.35
CA ILE A 108 -37.40 -3.20 0.06
C ILE A 108 -38.45 -3.23 -1.04
#